data_AF-X1FKK7-F1
#
_entry.id   AF-X1FKK7-F1
#
_cell.length_a   1.000
_cell.length_b   1.000
_cell.length_c   1.000
_cell.angle_alpha   90.00
_cell.angle_beta   90.00
_cell.angle_gamma   90.00
#
_symmetry.space_group_name_H-M   'P 1'
#
loop_
_entity.id
_entity.type
_entity.pdbx_description
1 polymer ?
#
loop_
_entity_poly.entity_id
_entity_poly.type
_entity_poly.pdbx_seq_one_letter_code
_entity_poly.pdbx_strand_id
1 'polypeptide(L)'
;IKTIDEWGFPPVFKKVAELPRGLVLVTGPTGSGKSTTLAAIIEYINQTQKKHIITVEDPIEFLHRDKNSIIEQREIGIDTKSYAEALRRGAN
;
A
#
# COMPACT_ATOMS: atom_id res chain seq x y z
N ILE A 1 -8.59 6.05 -5.85
CA ILE A 1 -7.35 5.53 -6.45
C ILE A 1 -7.71 4.73 -7.69
N LYS A 2 -6.98 4.89 -8.81
CA LYS A 2 -7.22 4.13 -10.04
C LYS A 2 -6.79 2.66 -9.85
N THR A 3 -7.68 1.74 -10.19
CA THR A 3 -7.57 0.30 -9.93
C THR A 3 -6.61 -0.41 -10.90
N ILE A 4 -6.22 -1.64 -10.55
CA ILE A 4 -5.40 -2.51 -11.41
C ILE A 4 -6.01 -2.64 -12.82
N ASP A 5 -7.33 -2.82 -12.91
CA ASP A 5 -8.01 -3.01 -14.20
C ASP A 5 -8.06 -1.71 -15.02
N GLU A 6 -8.34 -0.57 -14.38
CA GLU A 6 -8.35 0.73 -15.06
C GLU A 6 -6.96 1.12 -15.59
N TRP A 7 -5.88 0.69 -14.92
CA TRP A 7 -4.50 0.86 -15.42
C TRP A 7 -4.14 -0.13 -16.53
N GLY A 8 -4.92 -1.18 -16.74
CA GLY A 8 -4.59 -2.26 -17.68
C GLY A 8 -3.44 -3.14 -17.18
N PHE A 9 -3.22 -3.21 -15.86
CA PHE A 9 -2.16 -4.05 -15.30
C PHE A 9 -2.50 -5.55 -15.46
N PRO A 10 -1.50 -6.40 -15.74
CA PRO A 10 -1.71 -7.84 -15.87
C PRO A 10 -2.34 -8.49 -14.62
N PRO A 11 -3.11 -9.58 -14.77
CA PRO A 11 -3.77 -10.26 -13.65
C PRO A 11 -2.84 -10.73 -12.52
N VAL A 12 -1.53 -10.87 -12.79
CA VAL A 12 -0.53 -11.24 -11.78
C VAL A 12 -0.51 -10.26 -10.59
N PHE A 13 -0.83 -8.99 -10.80
CA PHE A 13 -0.87 -8.00 -9.72
C PHE A 13 -1.98 -8.30 -8.69
N LYS A 14 -3.13 -8.82 -9.13
CA LYS A 14 -4.20 -9.30 -8.22
C LYS A 14 -3.74 -10.52 -7.44
N LYS A 15 -3.08 -11.48 -8.11
CA LYS A 15 -2.51 -12.67 -7.44
C LYS A 15 -1.48 -12.30 -6.37
N VAL A 16 -0.65 -11.29 -6.63
CA VAL A 16 0.31 -10.74 -5.64
C VAL A 16 -0.43 -10.16 -4.44
N ALA A 17 -1.53 -9.43 -4.66
CA ALA A 17 -2.36 -8.84 -3.61
C ALA A 17 -3.11 -9.90 -2.75
N GLU A 18 -3.33 -11.09 -3.30
CA GLU A 18 -3.98 -12.23 -2.63
C GLU A 18 -3.01 -13.10 -1.82
N LEU A 19 -1.70 -12.84 -1.89
CA LEU A 19 -0.72 -13.60 -1.11
C LEU A 19 -1.00 -13.46 0.40
N PRO A 20 -1.12 -14.56 1.16
CA PRO A 20 -1.54 -14.50 2.56
C PRO A 20 -0.49 -13.89 3.49
N ARG A 21 0.79 -13.93 3.08
CA ARG A 21 1.95 -13.34 3.77
C ARG A 21 3.17 -13.37 2.85
N GLY A 22 4.18 -12.55 3.15
CA GLY A 22 5.47 -12.53 2.45
C GLY A 22 6.03 -11.12 2.33
N LEU A 23 7.04 -10.96 1.48
CA LEU A 23 7.61 -9.67 1.10
C LEU A 23 7.47 -9.48 -0.41
N VAL A 24 6.90 -8.35 -0.80
CA VAL A 24 6.77 -7.93 -2.20
C VAL A 24 7.60 -6.67 -2.37
N LEU A 25 8.49 -6.66 -3.36
CA LEU A 25 9.32 -5.50 -3.69
C LEU A 25 8.90 -4.94 -5.05
N VAL A 26 8.58 -3.64 -5.09
CA VAL A 26 8.30 -2.92 -6.33
C VAL A 26 9.46 -1.97 -6.59
N THR A 27 10.24 -2.24 -7.63
CA THR A 27 11.50 -1.54 -7.92
C THR A 27 11.50 -0.89 -9.30
N GLY A 28 12.39 0.08 -9.52
CA GLY A 28 12.51 0.80 -10.78
C GLY A 28 13.01 2.23 -10.60
N PRO A 29 13.42 2.92 -11.68
CA PRO A 29 13.93 4.30 -11.61
C PRO A 29 12.83 5.29 -11.17
N THR A 30 13.22 6.52 -10.85
CA THR A 30 12.28 7.61 -10.56
C THR A 30 11.33 7.83 -11.73
N GLY A 31 10.05 8.07 -11.44
CA GLY A 31 9.02 8.26 -12.47
C GLY A 31 8.49 6.99 -13.13
N SER A 32 8.97 5.79 -12.77
CA SER A 32 8.54 4.52 -13.40
C SER A 32 7.17 4.00 -12.92
N GLY A 33 6.44 4.76 -12.09
CA GLY A 33 5.10 4.38 -11.61
C GLY A 33 5.05 3.43 -10.40
N LYS A 34 6.14 3.24 -9.65
CA LYS A 34 6.18 2.33 -8.48
C LYS A 34 5.09 2.61 -7.45
N SER A 35 4.98 3.86 -6.99
CA SER A 35 3.98 4.28 -6.00
C SER A 35 2.56 4.09 -6.54
N THR A 36 2.33 4.37 -7.83
CA THR A 36 1.06 4.09 -8.52
C THR A 36 0.72 2.60 -8.55
N THR A 37 1.69 1.74 -8.82
CA THR A 37 1.51 0.29 -8.80
C THR A 37 1.17 -0.22 -7.40
N LEU A 38 1.89 0.24 -6.37
CA LEU A 38 1.60 -0.10 -4.98
C LEU A 38 0.21 0.39 -4.55
N ALA A 39 -0.16 1.63 -4.90
CA ALA A 39 -1.48 2.18 -4.61
C ALA A 39 -2.59 1.35 -5.27
N ALA A 40 -2.43 0.90 -6.51
CA ALA A 40 -3.40 0.04 -7.17
C ALA A 40 -3.53 -1.34 -6.50
N ILE A 41 -2.42 -1.92 -6.02
CA ILE A 41 -2.41 -3.17 -5.25
C ILE A 41 -3.14 -3.00 -3.92
N ILE A 42 -2.79 -1.97 -3.15
CA ILE A 42 -3.42 -1.67 -1.85
C ILE A 42 -4.92 -1.42 -2.03
N GLU A 43 -5.30 -0.67 -3.07
CA GLU A 43 -6.70 -0.40 -3.40
C GLU A 43 -7.47 -1.69 -3.70
N TYR A 44 -6.86 -2.63 -4.42
CA TYR A 44 -7.47 -3.93 -4.66
C TYR A 44 -7.69 -4.72 -3.37
N ILE A 45 -6.71 -4.75 -2.46
CA ILE A 45 -6.85 -5.38 -1.14
C ILE A 45 -8.00 -4.72 -0.36
N ASN A 46 -8.01 -3.38 -0.31
CA ASN A 46 -9.03 -2.61 0.40
C ASN A 46 -10.45 -2.83 -0.14
N GLN A 47 -10.60 -3.07 -1.45
CA GLN A 47 -11.90 -3.36 -2.07
C GLN A 47 -12.36 -4.80 -1.90
N THR A 48 -11.46 -5.77 -1.73
CA THR A 48 -11.80 -7.20 -1.83
C THR A 48 -11.61 -7.98 -0.54
N GLN A 49 -10.88 -7.43 0.43
CA GLN A 49 -10.51 -8.12 1.66
C GLN A 49 -10.87 -7.29 2.90
N LYS A 50 -11.01 -7.99 4.03
CA LYS A 50 -11.18 -7.39 5.36
C LYS A 50 -9.86 -7.47 6.12
N LYS A 51 -8.99 -6.48 5.92
CA LYS A 51 -7.65 -6.40 6.51
C LYS A 51 -7.46 -5.09 7.28
N HIS A 52 -6.44 -5.05 8.11
CA HIS A 52 -5.88 -3.80 8.61
C HIS A 52 -4.61 -3.53 7.81
N ILE A 53 -4.60 -2.45 7.05
CA ILE A 53 -3.48 -2.05 6.19
C ILE A 53 -2.82 -0.82 6.79
N ILE A 54 -1.55 -0.93 7.14
CA ILE A 54 -0.76 0.17 7.69
C ILE A 54 0.26 0.60 6.63
N THR A 55 0.30 1.89 6.30
CA THR A 55 1.35 2.48 5.45
C THR A 55 2.23 3.43 6.27
N VAL A 56 3.50 3.53 5.89
CA VAL A 56 4.46 4.48 6.47
C VAL A 56 5.18 5.14 5.31
N GLU A 57 5.01 6.46 5.17
CA GLU A 57 5.38 7.22 3.96
C GLU A 57 6.06 8.56 4.33
N ASP A 58 6.77 9.18 3.38
CA ASP A 58 7.49 10.45 3.56
C ASP A 58 7.51 11.26 2.25
N PRO A 59 6.52 12.14 1.98
CA PRO A 59 5.21 12.24 2.63
C PRO A 59 4.22 11.19 2.09
N ILE A 60 2.98 11.19 2.57
CA ILE A 60 1.90 10.36 1.99
C ILE A 60 1.62 10.81 0.54
N GLU A 61 1.77 9.88 -0.42
CA GLU A 61 1.56 10.19 -1.85
C GLU A 61 0.10 10.00 -2.29
N PHE A 62 -0.57 8.95 -1.78
CA PHE A 62 -1.92 8.56 -2.18
C PHE A 62 -2.82 8.40 -0.96
N LEU A 63 -3.91 9.16 -0.88
CA LEU A 63 -4.89 9.00 0.19
C LEU A 63 -5.87 7.87 -0.13
N HIS A 64 -5.79 6.79 0.64
CA HIS A 64 -6.74 5.69 0.64
C HIS A 64 -7.81 5.93 1.69
N ARG A 65 -9.08 5.74 1.32
CA ARG A 65 -10.21 5.75 2.26
C ARG A 65 -10.60 4.32 2.59
N ASP A 66 -11.05 4.12 3.83
CA ASP A 66 -11.59 2.84 4.27
C ASP A 66 -12.72 2.36 3.33
N LYS A 67 -12.67 1.06 3.01
CA LYS A 67 -13.72 0.35 2.28
C LYS A 67 -14.05 -0.95 3.01
N ASN A 68 -13.55 -2.08 2.52
CA ASN A 68 -13.68 -3.35 3.23
C ASN A 68 -12.53 -3.57 4.24
N SER A 69 -11.43 -2.83 4.09
CA SER A 69 -10.30 -2.81 5.03
C SER A 69 -10.25 -1.50 5.81
N ILE A 70 -9.60 -1.55 6.98
CA ILE A 70 -9.20 -0.39 7.78
C ILE A 70 -7.82 0.05 7.25
N ILE A 71 -7.68 1.32 6.90
CA ILE A 71 -6.43 1.89 6.40
C ILE A 71 -5.87 2.91 7.40
N GLU A 72 -4.66 2.66 7.90
CA GLU A 72 -3.91 3.59 8.73
C GLU A 72 -2.67 4.08 7.97
N GLN A 73 -2.67 5.34 7.54
CA GLN A 73 -1.53 5.93 6.83
C GLN A 73 -0.76 6.85 7.78
N ARG A 74 0.54 6.60 7.94
CA ARG A 74 1.42 7.37 8.83
C ARG A 74 2.47 8.11 8.04
N GLU A 75 2.53 9.43 8.22
CA GLU A 75 3.58 10.26 7.64
C GLU A 75 4.76 10.44 8.59
N ILE A 76 5.98 10.30 8.06
CA ILE A 76 7.21 10.55 8.79
C ILE A 76 7.32 12.05 9.12
N GLY A 77 7.63 12.35 10.38
CA GLY A 77 7.72 13.72 10.89
C GLY A 77 6.39 14.29 11.39
N ILE A 78 5.24 13.70 11.01
CA ILE A 78 3.92 14.11 11.50
C ILE A 78 3.38 13.07 12.49
N ASP A 79 3.19 11.82 12.05
CA ASP A 79 2.57 10.76 12.85
C ASP A 79 3.60 9.88 13.55
N THR A 80 4.80 9.77 12.98
CA THR A 80 5.90 8.96 13.53
C THR A 80 7.27 9.56 13.21
N LYS A 81 8.29 9.34 14.04
CA LYS A 81 9.59 10.00 13.87
C LYS A 81 10.51 9.33 12.85
N SER A 82 10.30 8.04 12.57
CA SER A 82 11.14 7.27 11.65
C SER A 82 10.46 5.98 11.19
N TYR A 83 10.89 5.42 10.05
CA TYR A 83 10.41 4.11 9.58
C TYR A 83 10.62 3.00 10.62
N ALA A 84 11.78 3.00 11.29
CA ALA A 84 12.10 1.98 12.29
C ALA A 84 11.18 2.06 13.53
N GLU A 85 10.78 3.27 13.93
CA GLU A 85 9.79 3.45 14.99
C GLU A 85 8.40 2.97 14.56
N ALA A 86 7.96 3.37 13.37
CA ALA A 86 6.65 3.01 12.85
C ALA A 86 6.46 1.49 12.71
N LEU A 87 7.48 0.78 12.20
CA LEU A 87 7.48 -0.67 12.06
C LEU A 87 7.41 -1.40 13.40
N ARG A 88 8.13 -0.92 14.43
CA ARG A 88 8.07 -1.50 15.78
C ARG A 88 6.68 -1.41 16.40
N ARG A 89 5.95 -0.33 16.13
CA ARG A 89 4.60 -0.11 16.65
C ARG A 89 3.53 -0.90 15.87
N GLY A 90 3.73 -1.13 14.57
CA GLY A 90 2.78 -1.88 13.73
C GLY A 90 2.82 -3.40 13.90
N ALA A 91 3.83 -3.93 14.58
CA ALA A 91 3.99 -5.37 14.82
C ALA A 91 3.35 -5.86 16.13
N ASN A 92 2.72 -4.95 16.91
CA ASN A 92 2.14 -5.22 18.23
C ASN A 92 0.63 -5.01 18.24
#